data_AF-A0A519ZDK8-F1
#
_entry.id   AF-A0A519ZDK8-F1
#
_cell.length_a   1.000
_cell.length_b   1.000
_cell.length_c   1.000
_cell.angle_alpha   90.00
_cell.angle_beta   90.00
_cell.angle_gamma   90.00
#
_symmetry.space_group_name_H-M   'P 1'
#
loop_
_entity.id
_entity.type
_entity.pdbx_description
1 polymer ?
#
loop_
_entity_poly.entity_id
_entity_poly.type
_entity_poly.pdbx_seq_one_letter_code
_entity_poly.pdbx_strand_id
1 'polypeptide(L)'
;TYSRRKGFAYGRAGRPVQQARLLQSVLGGVELAYQNLDSVELGVTTVDTYFDTLGGISRAIQRARSVEQGADAPMAPVYIGDQTRDSHGGGTVRTLTDQVALETRTRMLNPKWTEGMLKHGYEGVRQIEVHVTNTMGWSATTGQVQPWVYEQLTQAFMLDPEMRERLARLNPTASARVASRLIEASERQFWKPAPEVLKALRQASDELEDRLEGVFEGAPA
;
A
#
# COMPACT_ATOMS: atom_id res chain seq x y z
N THR A 1 -9.33 -5.82 -15.22
CA THR A 1 -9.81 -4.41 -15.15
C THR A 1 -8.82 -3.45 -15.79
N TYR A 2 -7.52 -3.51 -15.43
CA TYR A 2 -6.47 -2.65 -16.00
C TYR A 2 -6.41 -2.64 -17.54
N SER A 3 -6.14 -3.79 -18.18
CA SER A 3 -6.02 -3.88 -19.65
C SER A 3 -7.27 -3.46 -20.43
N ARG A 4 -8.47 -3.56 -19.81
CA ARG A 4 -9.72 -3.08 -20.41
C ARG A 4 -9.80 -1.56 -20.44
N ARG A 5 -9.27 -0.88 -19.42
CA ARG A 5 -9.32 0.58 -19.28
C ARG A 5 -8.10 1.28 -19.86
N LYS A 6 -6.95 0.62 -19.89
CA LYS A 6 -5.65 1.15 -20.35
C LYS A 6 -5.19 0.57 -21.69
N GLY A 7 -5.97 -0.32 -22.31
CA GLY A 7 -5.66 -0.99 -23.59
C GLY A 7 -6.01 -0.19 -24.84
N PHE A 8 -5.73 1.12 -24.85
CA PHE A 8 -5.97 1.99 -26.00
C PHE A 8 -4.64 2.46 -26.58
N ALA A 9 -4.41 2.19 -27.86
CA ALA A 9 -3.20 2.60 -28.57
C ALA A 9 -3.43 3.94 -29.27
N TYR A 10 -2.42 4.81 -29.20
CA TYR A 10 -2.35 6.05 -29.96
C TYR A 10 -1.54 5.82 -31.24
N GLY A 11 -2.16 6.04 -32.40
CA GLY A 11 -1.50 6.04 -33.70
C GLY A 11 -1.13 7.45 -34.16
N ARG A 12 -0.58 7.58 -35.37
CA ARG A 12 -0.23 8.89 -35.98
C ARG A 12 -1.41 9.85 -36.11
N ALA A 13 -2.63 9.33 -36.18
CA ALA A 13 -3.86 10.12 -36.23
C ALA A 13 -4.32 10.68 -34.86
N GLY A 14 -3.62 10.35 -33.76
CA GLY A 14 -3.88 10.86 -32.41
C GLY A 14 -5.15 10.35 -31.71
N ARG A 15 -6.08 9.70 -32.43
CA ARG A 15 -7.28 9.11 -31.83
C ARG A 15 -6.95 7.77 -31.16
N PRO A 16 -7.32 7.57 -29.87
CA PRO A 16 -7.09 6.31 -29.18
C PRO A 16 -8.02 5.22 -29.73
N VAL A 17 -7.46 4.05 -30.05
CA VAL A 17 -8.23 2.88 -30.51
C VAL A 17 -7.93 1.71 -29.58
N GLN A 18 -8.97 0.97 -29.17
CA GLN A 18 -8.81 -0.18 -28.29
C GLN A 18 -8.03 -1.29 -28.99
N GLN A 19 -6.92 -1.75 -28.39
CA GLN A 19 -5.99 -2.73 -28.94
C GLN A 19 -5.57 -3.76 -27.89
N ALA A 20 -6.54 -4.51 -27.36
CA ALA A 20 -6.31 -5.42 -26.23
C ALA A 20 -5.30 -6.55 -26.52
N ARG A 21 -5.38 -7.17 -27.71
CA ARG A 21 -4.46 -8.25 -28.11
C ARG A 21 -3.02 -7.73 -28.29
N LEU A 22 -2.87 -6.55 -28.88
CA LEU A 22 -1.56 -5.91 -29.05
C LEU A 22 -0.94 -5.60 -27.69
N LEU A 23 -1.70 -4.98 -26.78
CA LEU A 23 -1.20 -4.71 -25.43
C LEU A 23 -0.76 -6.01 -24.74
N GLN A 24 -1.56 -7.08 -24.80
CA GLN A 24 -1.19 -8.36 -24.20
C GLN A 24 0.13 -8.91 -24.76
N SER A 25 0.31 -8.87 -26.09
CA SER A 25 1.54 -9.33 -26.74
C SER A 25 2.76 -8.50 -26.32
N VAL A 26 2.62 -7.17 -26.24
CA VAL A 26 3.72 -6.29 -25.80
C VAL A 26 4.06 -6.56 -24.33
N LEU A 27 3.06 -6.73 -23.46
CA LEU A 27 3.28 -6.97 -22.03
C LEU A 27 3.92 -8.34 -21.73
N GLY A 28 3.77 -9.34 -22.60
CA GLY A 28 4.43 -10.64 -22.46
C GLY A 28 5.96 -10.57 -22.52
N GLY A 29 6.49 -9.63 -23.31
CA GLY A 29 7.93 -9.37 -23.45
C GLY A 29 8.52 -8.36 -22.48
N VAL A 30 7.77 -7.87 -21.49
CA VAL A 30 8.28 -6.86 -20.54
C VAL A 30 9.15 -7.52 -19.47
N GLU A 31 10.39 -7.06 -19.37
CA GLU A 31 11.37 -7.57 -18.40
C GLU A 31 11.36 -6.79 -17.07
N LEU A 32 10.93 -5.53 -17.05
CA LEU A 32 10.81 -4.72 -15.83
C LEU A 32 9.71 -3.66 -15.97
N ALA A 33 9.16 -3.22 -14.82
CA ALA A 33 8.26 -2.08 -14.74
C ALA A 33 8.89 -0.97 -13.91
N TYR A 34 8.57 0.28 -14.23
CA TYR A 34 9.19 1.44 -13.59
C TYR A 34 8.25 2.64 -13.51
N GLN A 35 8.39 3.45 -12.46
CA GLN A 35 7.79 4.78 -12.37
C GLN A 35 8.74 5.73 -11.60
N ASN A 36 8.74 7.02 -11.96
CA ASN A 36 9.42 8.05 -11.17
C ASN A 36 8.62 8.40 -9.92
N LEU A 37 9.32 8.58 -8.79
CA LEU A 37 8.78 9.26 -7.62
C LEU A 37 8.57 10.73 -7.96
N ASP A 38 7.43 11.28 -7.55
CA ASP A 38 7.03 12.65 -7.91
C ASP A 38 7.74 13.67 -7.02
N SER A 39 7.68 13.46 -5.70
CA SER A 39 8.30 14.36 -4.72
C SER A 39 8.62 13.64 -3.42
N VAL A 40 9.29 14.34 -2.50
CA VAL A 40 9.57 13.82 -1.14
C VAL A 40 8.27 13.65 -0.35
N GLU A 41 7.30 14.52 -0.61
CA GLU A 41 5.98 14.59 0.04
C GLU A 41 5.01 13.54 -0.52
N LEU A 42 5.08 13.25 -1.81
CA LEU A 42 4.22 12.28 -2.50
C LEU A 42 4.95 10.96 -2.75
N GLY A 43 5.00 10.14 -1.71
CA GLY A 43 5.56 8.80 -1.73
C GLY A 43 4.63 7.75 -2.37
N VAL A 44 5.19 6.58 -2.71
CA VAL A 44 4.47 5.44 -3.29
C VAL A 44 3.39 4.87 -2.37
N THR A 45 3.47 5.12 -1.06
CA THR A 45 2.46 4.77 -0.06
C THR A 45 1.53 5.93 0.31
N THR A 46 1.76 7.12 -0.24
CA THR A 46 0.99 8.35 0.10
C THR A 46 -0.29 8.48 -0.71
N VAL A 47 -0.20 8.16 -2.00
CA VAL A 47 -1.33 8.23 -2.93
C VAL A 47 -1.53 6.90 -3.63
N ASP A 48 -2.77 6.60 -3.94
CA ASP A 48 -3.22 5.36 -4.56
C ASP A 48 -2.80 5.20 -6.02
N THR A 49 -2.62 6.34 -6.71
CA THR A 49 -2.33 6.39 -8.15
C THR A 49 -1.09 5.57 -8.52
N TYR A 50 -0.09 5.47 -7.64
CA TYR A 50 1.09 4.63 -7.88
C TYR A 50 0.74 3.14 -7.98
N PHE A 51 -0.02 2.57 -7.04
CA PHE A 51 -0.36 1.16 -7.13
C PHE A 51 -1.46 0.90 -8.17
N ASP A 52 -2.38 1.85 -8.43
CA ASP A 52 -3.35 1.71 -9.54
C ASP A 52 -2.65 1.64 -10.90
N THR A 53 -1.61 2.46 -11.11
CA THR A 53 -0.90 2.54 -12.38
C THR A 53 0.27 1.58 -12.48
N LEU A 54 1.36 1.80 -11.73
CA LEU A 54 2.53 0.93 -11.74
C LEU A 54 2.21 -0.46 -11.19
N GLY A 55 1.47 -0.56 -10.09
CA GLY A 55 0.99 -1.86 -9.63
C GLY A 55 0.06 -2.54 -10.65
N GLY A 56 -0.88 -1.80 -11.22
CA GLY A 56 -1.81 -2.29 -12.24
C GLY A 56 -1.12 -2.81 -13.51
N ILE A 57 -0.10 -2.10 -14.02
CA ILE A 57 0.68 -2.56 -15.18
C ILE A 57 1.55 -3.76 -14.81
N SER A 58 2.18 -3.79 -13.63
CA SER A 58 2.95 -4.95 -13.16
C SER A 58 2.08 -6.21 -13.08
N ARG A 59 0.83 -6.09 -12.62
CA ARG A 59 -0.10 -7.23 -12.63
C ARG A 59 -0.54 -7.64 -14.04
N ALA A 60 -0.67 -6.68 -14.95
CA ALA A 60 -1.00 -6.96 -16.35
C ALA A 60 0.16 -7.65 -17.08
N ILE A 61 1.41 -7.24 -16.80
CA ILE A 61 2.64 -7.91 -17.25
C ILE A 61 2.64 -9.35 -16.74
N GLN A 62 2.46 -9.54 -15.43
CA GLN A 62 2.41 -10.89 -14.85
C GLN A 62 1.39 -11.78 -15.55
N ARG A 63 0.18 -11.27 -15.77
CA ARG A 63 -0.87 -12.04 -16.46
C ARG A 63 -0.47 -12.39 -17.89
N ALA A 64 0.14 -11.48 -18.63
CA ALA A 64 0.59 -11.73 -19.99
C ALA A 64 1.71 -12.79 -20.01
N ARG A 65 2.70 -12.65 -19.13
CA ARG A 65 3.77 -13.63 -18.96
C ARG A 65 3.25 -15.00 -18.56
N SER A 66 2.26 -15.09 -17.68
CA SER A 66 1.69 -16.39 -17.29
C SER A 66 0.98 -17.11 -18.43
N VAL A 67 0.51 -16.39 -19.45
CA VAL A 67 -0.06 -17.02 -20.66
C VAL A 67 1.04 -17.66 -21.52
N GLU A 68 2.22 -17.07 -21.57
CA GLU A 68 3.33 -17.53 -22.43
C GLU A 68 4.25 -18.53 -21.71
N GLN A 69 4.48 -18.33 -20.41
CA GLN A 69 5.50 -19.02 -19.60
C GLN A 69 4.88 -19.93 -18.52
N GLY A 70 3.54 -19.97 -18.40
CA GLY A 70 2.82 -20.77 -17.42
C GLY A 70 2.55 -20.04 -16.09
N ALA A 71 1.80 -20.69 -15.20
CA ALA A 71 1.33 -20.07 -13.95
C ALA A 71 2.46 -19.58 -13.04
N ASP A 72 3.61 -20.25 -13.08
CA ASP A 72 4.79 -19.97 -12.25
C ASP A 72 5.74 -18.92 -12.86
N ALA A 73 5.31 -18.22 -13.92
CA ALA A 73 6.09 -17.12 -14.50
C ALA A 73 6.48 -16.12 -13.40
N PRO A 74 7.76 -15.74 -13.27
CA PRO A 74 8.18 -14.83 -12.21
C PRO A 74 7.59 -13.43 -12.42
N MET A 75 7.29 -12.73 -11.33
CA MET A 75 6.95 -11.30 -11.39
C MET A 75 8.10 -10.51 -12.02
N ALA A 76 7.78 -9.61 -12.95
CA ALA A 76 8.77 -8.66 -13.43
C ALA A 76 9.21 -7.75 -12.26
N PRO A 77 10.52 -7.49 -12.09
CA PRO A 77 11.00 -6.54 -11.11
C PRO A 77 10.36 -5.16 -11.32
N VAL A 78 10.03 -4.51 -10.22
CA VAL A 78 9.41 -3.18 -10.21
C VAL A 78 10.38 -2.21 -9.57
N TYR A 79 10.68 -1.12 -10.27
CA TYR A 79 11.65 -0.12 -9.87
C TYR A 79 11.01 1.25 -9.68
N ILE A 80 11.53 2.01 -8.73
CA ILE A 80 11.15 3.40 -8.48
C ILE A 80 12.38 4.27 -8.70
N GLY A 81 12.26 5.28 -9.55
CA GLY A 81 13.30 6.28 -9.74
C GLY A 81 13.03 7.50 -8.90
N ASP A 82 13.92 7.76 -7.97
CA ASP A 82 13.88 8.90 -7.08
C ASP A 82 14.89 9.96 -7.55
N GLN A 83 14.37 11.04 -8.14
CA GLN A 83 15.16 12.19 -8.58
C GLN A 83 15.00 13.40 -7.65
N THR A 84 14.39 13.23 -6.47
CA THR A 84 14.05 14.36 -5.58
C THR A 84 15.26 14.89 -4.82
N ARG A 85 16.42 14.25 -4.97
CA ARG A 85 17.71 14.64 -4.36
C ARG A 85 18.60 15.31 -5.43
N ASP A 86 18.10 16.39 -6.02
CA ASP A 86 18.78 17.10 -7.11
C ASP A 86 19.99 17.92 -6.62
N SER A 87 19.94 18.50 -5.41
CA SER A 87 20.92 19.47 -4.94
C SER A 87 22.27 18.90 -4.47
N HIS A 88 22.42 17.56 -4.38
CA HIS A 88 23.64 16.90 -3.89
C HIS A 88 24.14 15.74 -4.77
N GLY A 89 23.61 15.59 -5.98
CA GLY A 89 24.12 14.62 -6.96
C GLY A 89 23.67 13.17 -6.71
N GLY A 90 22.74 12.72 -7.56
CA GLY A 90 22.47 11.30 -7.81
C GLY A 90 21.02 10.92 -7.62
N GLY A 91 20.24 10.96 -8.70
CA GLY A 91 18.97 10.24 -8.75
C GLY A 91 19.22 8.76 -8.43
N THR A 92 18.38 8.19 -7.57
CA THR A 92 18.52 6.81 -7.10
C THR A 92 17.44 5.93 -7.72
N VAL A 93 17.80 4.77 -8.24
CA VAL A 93 16.83 3.75 -8.62
C VAL A 93 16.78 2.70 -7.52
N ARG A 94 15.58 2.49 -6.95
CA ARG A 94 15.34 1.48 -5.91
C ARG A 94 14.40 0.41 -6.45
N THR A 95 14.47 -0.79 -5.87
CA THR A 95 13.37 -1.74 -6.03
C THR A 95 12.11 -1.19 -5.34
N LEU A 96 10.92 -1.62 -5.77
CA LEU A 96 9.68 -1.29 -5.07
C LEU A 96 9.75 -1.72 -3.60
N THR A 97 10.31 -2.91 -3.33
CA THR A 97 10.53 -3.41 -1.97
C THR A 97 11.33 -2.43 -1.11
N ASP A 98 12.47 -1.94 -1.63
CA ASP A 98 13.32 -0.99 -0.93
C ASP A 98 12.63 0.36 -0.73
N GLN A 99 11.86 0.82 -1.73
CA GLN A 99 11.12 2.08 -1.64
C GLN A 99 10.00 2.00 -0.59
N VAL A 100 9.20 0.93 -0.58
CA VAL A 100 8.17 0.71 0.45
C VAL A 100 8.79 0.61 1.84
N ALA A 101 9.92 -0.09 1.97
CA ALA A 101 10.66 -0.20 3.22
C ALA A 101 11.18 1.17 3.71
N LEU A 102 11.73 1.99 2.80
CA LEU A 102 12.19 3.34 3.09
C LEU A 102 11.04 4.24 3.57
N GLU A 103 9.92 4.23 2.86
CA GLU A 103 8.76 5.05 3.22
C GLU A 103 8.12 4.60 4.53
N THR A 104 8.02 3.29 4.76
CA THR A 104 7.52 2.74 6.02
C THR A 104 8.36 3.24 7.20
N ARG A 105 9.69 3.21 7.08
CA ARG A 105 10.62 3.66 8.14
C ARG A 105 10.65 5.18 8.32
N THR A 106 10.51 5.94 7.24
CA THR A 106 10.60 7.41 7.30
C THR A 106 9.26 8.07 7.65
N ARG A 107 8.15 7.33 7.53
CA ARG A 107 6.78 7.81 7.81
C ARG A 107 6.11 7.02 8.93
N MET A 108 5.37 5.96 8.62
CA MET A 108 4.50 5.26 9.59
C MET A 108 5.24 4.77 10.84
N LEU A 109 6.49 4.32 10.71
CA LEU A 109 7.32 3.89 11.84
C LEU A 109 8.27 4.98 12.36
N ASN A 110 8.16 6.21 11.85
CA ASN A 110 8.92 7.35 12.33
C ASN A 110 8.07 8.15 13.33
N PRO A 111 8.43 8.17 14.63
CA PRO A 111 7.68 8.93 15.63
C PRO A 111 7.53 10.41 15.27
N LYS A 112 8.50 11.03 14.58
CA LYS A 112 8.37 12.44 14.18
C LYS A 112 7.22 12.65 13.18
N TRP A 113 7.04 11.72 12.26
CA TRP A 113 5.96 11.78 11.28
C TRP A 113 4.63 11.42 11.95
N THR A 114 4.58 10.31 12.68
CA THR A 114 3.36 9.85 13.37
C THR A 114 2.86 10.89 14.37
N GLU A 115 3.71 11.40 15.26
CA GLU A 115 3.33 12.47 16.19
C GLU A 115 2.98 13.78 15.48
N GLY A 116 3.64 14.06 14.35
CA GLY A 116 3.29 15.18 13.48
C GLY A 116 1.86 15.06 12.97
N MET A 117 1.47 13.89 12.45
CA MET A 117 0.12 13.62 11.96
C MET A 117 -0.90 13.69 13.10
N LEU A 118 -0.64 13.03 14.23
CA LEU A 118 -1.60 12.97 15.35
C LEU A 118 -1.90 14.34 15.98
N LYS A 119 -1.03 15.35 15.83
CA LYS A 119 -1.34 16.75 16.20
C LYS A 119 -2.52 17.35 15.43
N HIS A 120 -2.81 16.80 14.24
CA HIS A 120 -3.95 17.20 13.41
C HIS A 120 -5.21 16.36 13.68
N GLY A 121 -5.21 15.56 14.75
CA GLY A 121 -6.37 14.82 15.24
C GLY A 121 -7.00 13.92 14.18
N TYR A 122 -8.27 14.17 13.85
CA TYR A 122 -9.07 13.33 12.97
C TYR A 122 -8.42 13.04 11.61
N GLU A 123 -7.95 14.10 10.94
CA GLU A 123 -7.30 13.97 9.62
C GLU A 123 -5.91 13.33 9.72
N GLY A 124 -5.23 13.49 10.86
CA GLY A 124 -3.96 12.83 11.13
C GLY A 124 -4.07 11.30 11.13
N VAL A 125 -5.05 10.78 11.85
CA VAL A 125 -5.33 9.33 11.87
C VAL A 125 -5.81 8.85 10.51
N ARG A 126 -6.59 9.65 9.77
CA ARG A 126 -6.98 9.32 8.41
C ARG A 126 -5.76 9.18 7.48
N GLN A 127 -4.73 10.00 7.62
CA GLN A 127 -3.50 9.83 6.83
C GLN A 127 -2.77 8.52 7.15
N ILE A 128 -2.72 8.12 8.42
CA ILE A 128 -2.17 6.82 8.82
C ILE A 128 -2.94 5.68 8.14
N GLU A 129 -4.27 5.73 8.18
CA GLU A 129 -5.14 4.75 7.52
C GLU A 129 -4.89 4.67 6.00
N VAL A 130 -4.82 5.82 5.33
CA VAL A 130 -4.51 5.90 3.89
C VAL A 130 -3.18 5.23 3.58
N HIS A 131 -2.13 5.47 4.37
CA HIS A 131 -0.83 4.85 4.17
C HIS A 131 -0.87 3.32 4.34
N VAL A 132 -1.62 2.80 5.31
CA VAL A 132 -1.83 1.35 5.49
C VAL A 132 -2.60 0.76 4.30
N THR A 133 -3.69 1.42 3.88
CA THR A 133 -4.50 1.01 2.72
C THR A 133 -3.68 0.99 1.43
N ASN A 134 -2.87 2.02 1.17
CA ASN A 134 -2.03 2.08 -0.02
C ASN A 134 -0.91 1.02 0.00
N THR A 135 -0.35 0.74 1.17
CA THR A 135 0.61 -0.36 1.36
C THR A 135 -0.02 -1.70 0.98
N MET A 136 -1.26 -1.94 1.38
CA MET A 136 -2.01 -3.12 0.99
C MET A 136 -2.27 -3.17 -0.54
N GLY A 137 -2.53 -2.02 -1.16
CA GLY A 137 -2.67 -1.88 -2.61
C GLY A 137 -1.45 -2.40 -3.38
N TRP A 138 -0.24 -2.18 -2.86
CA TRP A 138 0.99 -2.76 -3.41
C TRP A 138 1.04 -4.28 -3.28
N SER A 139 0.67 -4.86 -2.14
CA SER A 139 0.59 -6.32 -2.04
C SER A 139 -0.44 -6.92 -3.01
N ALA A 140 -1.59 -6.27 -3.20
CA ALA A 140 -2.62 -6.74 -4.11
C ALA A 140 -2.18 -6.72 -5.59
N THR A 141 -1.31 -5.79 -5.95
CA THR A 141 -0.92 -5.56 -7.34
C THR A 141 0.41 -6.23 -7.70
N THR A 142 1.40 -6.19 -6.81
CA THR A 142 2.76 -6.70 -7.07
C THR A 142 3.18 -7.84 -6.15
N GLY A 143 2.62 -7.93 -4.94
CA GLY A 143 3.04 -8.90 -3.93
C GLY A 143 4.44 -8.63 -3.35
N GLN A 144 5.01 -7.44 -3.56
CA GLN A 144 6.41 -7.13 -3.17
C GLN A 144 6.55 -6.39 -1.83
N VAL A 145 5.46 -6.21 -1.07
CA VAL A 145 5.56 -5.68 0.31
C VAL A 145 6.03 -6.78 1.24
N GLN A 146 7.06 -6.50 2.04
CA GLN A 146 7.64 -7.48 2.95
C GLN A 146 6.76 -7.71 4.19
N PRO A 147 6.64 -8.96 4.71
CA PRO A 147 5.80 -9.27 5.87
C PRO A 147 6.08 -8.44 7.13
N TRP A 148 7.35 -8.07 7.36
CA TRP A 148 7.73 -7.26 8.54
C TRP A 148 7.05 -5.88 8.53
N VAL A 149 6.67 -5.36 7.36
CA VAL A 149 5.96 -4.07 7.26
C VAL A 149 4.63 -4.19 8.00
N TYR A 150 3.82 -5.20 7.68
CA TYR A 150 2.53 -5.42 8.34
C TYR A 150 2.69 -5.76 9.82
N GLU A 151 3.72 -6.53 10.17
CA GLU A 151 4.02 -6.85 11.56
C GLU A 151 4.33 -5.59 12.38
N GLN A 152 5.24 -4.74 11.90
CA GLN A 152 5.61 -3.51 12.60
C GLN A 152 4.45 -2.51 12.65
N LEU A 153 3.64 -2.38 11.59
CA LEU A 153 2.46 -1.53 11.60
C LEU A 153 1.42 -2.04 12.61
N THR A 154 1.24 -3.36 12.72
CA THR A 154 0.37 -3.99 13.72
C THR A 154 0.87 -3.70 15.13
N GLN A 155 2.17 -3.88 15.38
CA GLN A 155 2.76 -3.57 16.69
C GLN A 155 2.61 -2.09 17.05
N ALA A 156 2.96 -1.20 16.12
CA ALA A 156 2.99 0.23 16.38
C ALA A 156 1.61 0.86 16.60
N PHE A 157 0.58 0.43 15.87
CA PHE A 157 -0.71 1.10 15.90
C PHE A 157 -1.80 0.33 16.63
N MET A 158 -1.76 -1.01 16.61
CA MET A 158 -2.85 -1.84 17.14
C MET A 158 -2.49 -2.54 18.44
N LEU A 159 -1.24 -3.00 18.62
CA LEU A 159 -0.87 -3.78 19.81
C LEU A 159 -0.28 -2.94 20.94
N ASP A 160 0.13 -1.70 20.66
CA ASP A 160 0.34 -0.68 21.69
C ASP A 160 -1.02 -0.13 22.16
N PRO A 161 -1.44 -0.40 23.42
CA PRO A 161 -2.73 0.06 23.93
C PRO A 161 -2.83 1.58 24.01
N GLU A 162 -1.74 2.29 24.31
CA GLU A 162 -1.75 3.75 24.42
C GLU A 162 -1.94 4.40 23.04
N MET A 163 -1.21 3.90 22.04
CA MET A 163 -1.39 4.34 20.66
C MET A 163 -2.79 4.00 20.15
N ARG A 164 -3.26 2.76 20.36
CA ARG A 164 -4.61 2.33 19.93
C ARG A 164 -5.70 3.21 20.54
N GLU A 165 -5.63 3.47 21.84
CA GLU A 165 -6.55 4.37 22.55
C GLU A 165 -6.56 5.77 21.95
N ARG A 166 -5.36 6.32 21.69
CA ARG A 166 -5.19 7.64 21.12
C ARG A 166 -5.76 7.74 19.70
N LEU A 167 -5.48 6.76 18.84
CA LEU A 167 -6.06 6.70 17.50
C LEU A 167 -7.60 6.66 17.58
N ALA A 168 -8.15 5.80 18.45
CA ALA A 168 -9.60 5.65 18.62
C ALA A 168 -10.29 6.95 19.07
N ARG A 169 -9.69 7.70 20.00
CA ARG A 169 -10.23 9.00 20.44
C ARG A 169 -10.19 10.05 19.34
N LEU A 170 -9.12 10.08 18.54
CA LEU A 170 -8.94 11.08 17.50
C LEU A 170 -9.80 10.79 16.26
N ASN A 171 -9.93 9.52 15.88
CA ASN A 171 -10.75 9.08 14.76
C ASN A 171 -11.12 7.59 14.90
N PRO A 172 -12.30 7.25 15.46
CA PRO A 172 -12.70 5.85 15.65
C PRO A 172 -12.86 5.11 14.33
N THR A 173 -13.42 5.77 13.30
CA THR A 173 -13.64 5.18 11.98
C THR A 173 -12.34 4.81 11.28
N ALA A 174 -11.36 5.72 11.23
CA ALA A 174 -10.07 5.44 10.60
C ALA A 174 -9.27 4.39 11.38
N SER A 175 -9.38 4.38 12.73
CA SER A 175 -8.73 3.37 13.58
C SER A 175 -9.26 1.96 13.30
N ALA A 176 -10.59 1.79 13.25
CA ALA A 176 -11.21 0.52 12.89
C ALA A 176 -10.80 0.06 11.47
N ARG A 177 -10.67 1.00 10.52
CA ARG A 177 -10.17 0.70 9.17
C ARG A 177 -8.71 0.24 9.14
N VAL A 178 -7.83 0.81 9.98
CA VAL A 178 -6.43 0.32 10.10
C VAL A 178 -6.43 -1.14 10.55
N ALA A 179 -7.18 -1.48 11.60
CA ALA A 179 -7.30 -2.86 12.08
C ALA A 179 -7.83 -3.79 10.98
N SER A 180 -8.93 -3.40 10.33
CA SER A 180 -9.55 -4.15 9.24
C SER A 180 -8.59 -4.42 8.08
N ARG A 181 -7.80 -3.42 7.65
CA ARG A 181 -6.81 -3.59 6.57
C ARG A 181 -5.67 -4.53 6.95
N LEU A 182 -5.19 -4.48 8.19
CA LEU A 182 -4.14 -5.38 8.67
C LEU A 182 -4.62 -6.84 8.78
N ILE A 183 -5.87 -7.04 9.23
CA ILE A 183 -6.54 -8.35 9.25
C ILE A 183 -6.72 -8.85 7.81
N GLU A 184 -7.25 -8.02 6.92
CA GLU A 184 -7.46 -8.38 5.52
C GLU A 184 -6.15 -8.73 4.81
N ALA A 185 -5.04 -8.06 5.14
CA ALA A 185 -3.72 -8.41 4.62
C ALA A 185 -3.31 -9.84 5.04
N SER A 186 -3.68 -10.28 6.25
CA SER A 186 -3.47 -11.66 6.69
C SER A 186 -4.40 -12.63 5.97
N GLU A 187 -5.68 -12.31 5.85
CA GLU A 187 -6.68 -13.14 5.18
C GLU A 187 -6.33 -13.38 3.70
N ARG A 188 -5.84 -12.34 3.02
CA ARG A 188 -5.33 -12.40 1.64
C ARG A 188 -3.93 -12.99 1.51
N GLN A 189 -3.34 -13.48 2.61
CA GLN A 189 -2.02 -14.13 2.64
C GLN A 189 -0.87 -13.22 2.19
N PHE A 190 -1.00 -11.90 2.33
CA PHE A 190 0.11 -10.96 2.09
C PHE A 190 1.16 -11.02 3.19
N TRP A 191 0.75 -11.45 4.39
CA TRP A 191 1.64 -11.81 5.48
C TRP A 191 0.99 -12.89 6.35
N LYS A 192 1.80 -13.59 7.14
CA LYS A 192 1.36 -14.66 8.04
C LYS A 192 1.80 -14.32 9.47
N PRO A 193 0.97 -13.57 10.23
CA PRO A 193 1.27 -13.28 11.63
C PRO A 193 1.31 -14.57 12.45
N ALA A 194 2.05 -14.54 13.56
CA ALA A 194 1.96 -15.59 14.55
C ALA A 194 0.52 -15.67 15.14
N PRO A 195 0.03 -16.85 15.55
CA PRO A 195 -1.35 -17.01 16.02
C PRO A 195 -1.75 -16.06 17.14
N GLU A 196 -0.84 -15.79 18.07
CA GLU A 196 -1.02 -14.84 19.17
C GLU A 196 -1.14 -13.39 18.68
N VAL A 197 -0.36 -12.98 17.69
CA VAL A 197 -0.42 -11.65 17.07
C VAL A 197 -1.76 -11.47 16.35
N LEU A 198 -2.19 -12.47 15.59
CA LEU A 198 -3.48 -12.43 14.90
C LEU A 198 -4.66 -12.36 15.88
N LYS A 199 -4.60 -13.13 16.97
CA LYS A 199 -5.61 -13.09 18.02
C LYS A 199 -5.69 -11.70 18.67
N ALA A 200 -4.54 -11.13 19.02
CA ALA A 200 -4.48 -9.80 19.64
C ALA A 200 -4.96 -8.70 18.67
N LEU A 201 -4.62 -8.80 17.39
CA LEU A 201 -5.10 -7.87 16.35
C LEU A 201 -6.63 -7.94 16.19
N ARG A 202 -7.22 -9.15 16.21
CA ARG A 202 -8.68 -9.32 16.16
C ARG A 202 -9.35 -8.71 17.38
N GLN A 203 -8.84 -8.97 18.58
CA GLN A 203 -9.35 -8.37 19.81
C GLN A 203 -9.28 -6.83 19.78
N ALA A 204 -8.18 -6.27 19.25
CA ALA A 204 -8.05 -4.83 19.05
C ALA A 204 -9.08 -4.28 18.04
N SER A 205 -9.39 -5.04 16.99
CA SER A 205 -10.43 -4.69 16.02
C SER A 205 -11.81 -4.69 16.66
N ASP A 206 -12.16 -5.75 17.40
CA ASP A 206 -13.45 -5.88 18.10
C ASP A 206 -13.66 -4.70 19.07
N GLU A 207 -12.63 -4.33 19.84
CA GLU A 207 -12.66 -3.17 20.74
C GLU A 207 -12.92 -1.85 19.99
N LEU A 208 -12.32 -1.67 18.81
CA LEU A 208 -12.50 -0.47 17.99
C LEU A 208 -13.90 -0.43 17.35
N GLU A 209 -14.45 -1.59 16.98
CA GLU A 209 -15.83 -1.72 16.48
C GLU A 209 -16.85 -1.41 17.58
N ASP A 210 -16.67 -1.94 18.79
CA ASP A 210 -17.56 -1.64 19.93
C ASP A 210 -17.63 -0.14 20.22
N ARG A 211 -16.49 0.57 20.12
CA ARG A 211 -16.44 2.03 20.28
C ARG A 211 -17.16 2.76 19.15
N LEU A 212 -17.01 2.28 17.92
CA LEU A 212 -17.64 2.88 16.75
C LEU A 212 -19.17 2.73 16.79
N GLU A 213 -19.65 1.58 17.25
CA GLU A 213 -21.08 1.26 17.39
C GLU A 213 -21.69 1.79 18.71
N GLY A 214 -20.88 2.35 19.61
CA GLY A 214 -21.34 2.98 20.86
C GLY A 214 -21.67 1.99 21.99
N VAL A 215 -21.13 0.78 21.94
CA VAL A 215 -21.34 -0.31 22.93
C VAL A 215 -20.22 -0.37 23.98
N PHE A 216 -19.30 0.60 23.97
CA PHE A 216 -18.14 0.63 24.87
C PHE A 216 -18.50 1.12 26.29
N GLU A 217 -18.31 0.25 27.30
CA GLU A 217 -18.38 0.65 28.72
C GLU A 217 -17.23 1.62 29.05
N GLY A 218 -17.54 2.92 29.08
CA GLY A 218 -16.57 3.97 29.43
C GLY A 218 -16.71 5.30 28.68
N ALA A 219 -17.66 5.44 27.76
CA ALA A 219 -17.96 6.76 27.17
C ALA A 219 -18.61 7.68 28.24
N PRO A 220 -18.06 8.88 28.52
CA PRO A 220 -18.81 9.86 29.29
C PRO A 220 -20.05 10.28 28.48
N ALA A 221 -21.17 10.39 29.20
CA ALA A 221 -22.45 10.88 28.69
C ALA A 221 -22.37 12.32 28.14
#